data_AF-A0A2S4PQ79-F1
#
_entry.id   AF-A0A2S4PQ79-F1
#
_cell.length_a   1.000
_cell.length_b   1.000
_cell.length_c   1.000
_cell.angle_alpha   90.00
_cell.angle_beta   90.00
_cell.angle_gamma   90.00
#
_symmetry.space_group_name_H-M   'P 1'
#
loop_
_entity.id
_entity.type
_entity.pdbx_description
1 polymer ?
#
loop_
_entity_poly.entity_id
_entity_poly.type
_entity_poly.pdbx_seq_one_letter_code
_entity_poly.pdbx_strand_id
1 'polypeptide(L)'
;MEKPQHLDLNGNPFELSSFTMKEIYDAIPPHCFKPSTIRSLAYVVRDYFYLSTLVYLAVTYIPMIPYSPLRFLAWTTYTVLQGFVFTGIWILAHECGHGAFSKSKKLNWTLGLIMHSFLLVPFHSWRLSHAQHHKATGNIERDTAFVPKLRDEWIKEHLGENVSDNLVELAELAEDSPISALWHDIVHQLFGWPGYLLFNLTGQKYGGAKGMRISHFYFGKDSVFYKENELGLIILSDVAVAVMIAALIVGGRLFGSWNMLVLWFVPWLWVNNWIVAITFLQHTDATMPHYSNSTWNFARGATATIDRDLGFIDTHLFHDIIGTHVCHHLVSTIPFYYAGEASVHIRRVMGKHYKADTKTPFWTAFWRNQRSCKFVEESKGCEGSGVYMFRNLHSTPDGKVNPKVSKDIVSEKSDNRDEMKSVLSSSINIDARRRLSQSAQLRANLPILAEA
;
A
#
# COMPACT_ATOMS: atom_id res chain seq x y z
N MET A 1 -21.00 34.82 -1.27
CA MET A 1 -20.48 33.54 -1.79
C MET A 1 -19.40 33.09 -0.84
N GLU A 2 -19.40 31.82 -0.47
CA GLU A 2 -18.26 31.22 0.23
C GLU A 2 -17.08 31.10 -0.75
N LYS A 3 -15.85 31.01 -0.24
CA LYS A 3 -14.69 30.78 -1.10
C LYS A 3 -14.73 29.33 -1.60
N PRO A 4 -14.32 29.05 -2.86
CA PRO A 4 -14.07 27.69 -3.29
C PRO A 4 -13.11 26.98 -2.34
N GLN A 5 -13.40 25.71 -2.05
CA GLN A 5 -12.64 24.89 -1.12
C GLN A 5 -12.43 23.49 -1.69
N HIS A 6 -11.28 22.90 -1.40
CA HIS A 6 -11.02 21.50 -1.73
C HIS A 6 -11.95 20.59 -0.95
N LEU A 7 -12.63 19.69 -1.64
CA LEU A 7 -13.53 18.71 -1.03
C LEU A 7 -13.03 17.30 -1.31
N ASP A 8 -12.86 16.52 -0.24
CA ASP A 8 -12.53 15.10 -0.34
C ASP A 8 -13.68 14.30 -0.98
N LEU A 9 -13.47 13.02 -1.28
CA LEU A 9 -14.46 12.19 -1.97
C LEU A 9 -15.80 12.06 -1.20
N ASN A 10 -15.77 12.24 0.12
CA ASN A 10 -16.95 12.18 0.99
C ASN A 10 -17.62 13.56 1.16
N GLY A 11 -17.13 14.60 0.48
CA GLY A 11 -17.61 15.97 0.60
C GLY A 11 -17.07 16.72 1.82
N ASN A 12 -16.04 16.23 2.52
CA ASN A 12 -15.46 16.99 3.63
C ASN A 12 -14.50 18.09 3.14
N PRO A 13 -14.50 19.27 3.78
CA PRO A 13 -13.45 20.28 3.63
C PRO A 13 -12.05 19.73 3.84
N PHE A 14 -11.17 19.94 2.86
CA PHE A 14 -9.73 19.74 2.95
C PHE A 14 -8.99 21.08 3.05
N GLU A 15 -7.88 21.06 3.78
CA GLU A 15 -6.96 22.18 3.93
C GLU A 15 -5.53 21.68 3.77
N LEU A 16 -4.70 22.46 3.07
CA LEU A 16 -3.27 22.20 2.93
C LEU A 16 -2.57 22.26 4.30
N SER A 17 -1.69 21.30 4.56
CA SER A 17 -0.82 21.36 5.74
C SER A 17 0.18 22.51 5.67
N SER A 18 0.45 23.06 6.85
CA SER A 18 1.39 24.16 7.11
C SER A 18 2.58 23.75 8.01
N PHE A 19 2.52 22.60 8.68
CA PHE A 19 3.62 22.10 9.51
C PHE A 19 4.87 21.79 8.68
N THR A 20 6.02 21.97 9.29
CA THR A 20 7.33 21.69 8.71
C THR A 20 7.84 20.31 9.12
N MET A 21 8.77 19.75 8.35
CA MET A 21 9.49 18.55 8.80
C MET A 21 10.28 18.80 10.09
N LYS A 22 10.73 20.03 10.37
CA LYS A 22 11.47 20.32 11.60
C LYS A 22 10.62 20.02 12.84
N GLU A 23 9.37 20.47 12.86
CA GLU A 23 8.43 20.21 13.96
C GLU A 23 8.13 18.71 14.11
N ILE A 24 8.06 17.97 13.00
CA ILE A 24 7.92 16.50 13.01
C ILE A 24 9.14 15.84 13.67
N TYR A 25 10.37 16.21 13.27
CA TYR A 25 11.60 15.65 13.85
C TYR A 25 11.80 16.06 15.32
N ASP A 26 11.57 17.33 15.67
CA ASP A 26 11.72 17.87 17.03
C ASP A 26 10.76 17.19 18.03
N ALA A 27 9.58 16.76 17.59
CA ALA A 27 8.57 16.15 18.44
C ALA A 27 8.87 14.69 18.81
N ILE A 28 9.65 13.96 18.01
CA ILE A 28 9.88 12.52 18.16
C ILE A 28 10.99 12.23 19.20
N PRO A 29 10.82 11.26 20.13
CA PRO A 29 11.83 10.93 21.12
C PRO A 29 13.19 10.53 20.52
N PRO A 30 14.33 11.06 21.02
CA PRO A 30 15.66 10.79 20.46
C PRO A 30 16.15 9.32 20.51
N HIS A 31 15.40 8.38 21.09
CA HIS A 31 15.69 6.94 21.00
C HIS A 31 14.99 6.25 19.83
N CYS A 32 13.87 6.78 19.33
CA CYS A 32 13.17 6.21 18.17
C CYS A 32 14.09 6.17 16.92
N PHE A 33 14.98 7.16 16.77
CA PHE A 33 15.97 7.22 15.68
C PHE A 33 17.19 6.28 15.85
N LYS A 34 17.21 5.39 16.86
CA LYS A 34 18.39 4.58 17.20
C LYS A 34 18.15 3.08 16.94
N PRO A 35 18.40 2.58 15.72
CA PRO A 35 18.26 1.16 15.41
C PRO A 35 19.17 0.28 16.26
N SER A 36 18.59 -0.79 16.80
CA SER A 36 19.28 -1.86 17.53
C SER A 36 19.40 -3.08 16.63
N THR A 37 20.60 -3.30 16.08
CA THR A 37 20.90 -4.43 15.19
C THR A 37 20.50 -5.79 15.79
N ILE A 38 20.69 -5.98 17.11
CA ILE A 38 20.35 -7.22 17.81
C ILE A 38 18.83 -7.41 17.85
N ARG A 39 18.05 -6.35 18.10
CA ARG A 39 16.58 -6.42 18.08
C ARG A 39 16.08 -6.76 16.68
N SER A 40 16.57 -6.08 15.65
CA SER A 40 16.19 -6.32 14.26
C SER A 40 16.55 -7.75 13.80
N LEU A 41 17.74 -8.25 14.16
CA LEU A 41 18.13 -9.65 13.90
C LEU A 41 17.25 -10.66 14.64
N ALA A 42 16.79 -10.37 15.85
CA ALA A 42 15.88 -11.25 16.59
C ALA A 42 14.52 -11.41 15.87
N TYR A 43 14.01 -10.37 15.22
CA TYR A 43 12.82 -10.48 14.36
C TYR A 43 13.09 -11.33 13.11
N VAL A 44 14.27 -11.24 12.48
CA VAL A 44 14.64 -12.15 11.36
C VAL A 44 14.67 -13.61 11.84
N VAL A 45 15.31 -13.89 12.98
CA VAL A 45 15.37 -15.25 13.57
C VAL A 45 13.96 -15.75 13.91
N ARG A 46 13.09 -14.89 14.48
CA ARG A 46 11.69 -15.21 14.77
C ARG A 46 10.90 -15.60 13.52
N ASP A 47 11.01 -14.82 12.45
CA ASP A 47 10.21 -15.02 11.24
C ASP A 47 10.68 -16.26 10.46
N TYR A 48 12.00 -16.50 10.37
CA TYR A 48 12.53 -17.75 9.81
C TYR A 48 12.27 -18.97 10.71
N PHE A 49 12.14 -18.81 12.03
CA PHE A 49 11.67 -19.87 12.93
C PHE A 49 10.20 -20.20 12.70
N TYR A 50 9.32 -19.20 12.53
CA TYR A 50 7.91 -19.43 12.16
C TYR A 50 7.78 -20.12 10.80
N LEU A 51 8.55 -19.69 9.80
CA LEU A 51 8.63 -20.33 8.48
C LEU A 51 9.02 -21.81 8.60
N SER A 52 10.14 -22.09 9.26
CA SER A 52 10.64 -23.46 9.41
C SER A 52 9.68 -24.35 10.20
N THR A 53 9.03 -23.79 11.22
CA THR A 53 8.01 -24.49 12.03
C THR A 53 6.76 -24.79 11.21
N LEU A 54 6.23 -23.83 10.45
CA LEU A 54 5.05 -24.05 9.60
C LEU A 54 5.31 -25.10 8.52
N VAL A 55 6.46 -25.03 7.83
CA VAL A 55 6.88 -26.05 6.85
C VAL A 55 7.00 -27.43 7.49
N TYR A 56 7.67 -27.54 8.64
CA TYR A 56 7.85 -28.81 9.35
C TYR A 56 6.51 -29.43 9.78
N LEU A 57 5.63 -28.64 10.41
CA LEU A 57 4.31 -29.09 10.83
C LEU A 57 3.44 -29.51 9.64
N ALA A 58 3.47 -28.74 8.55
CA ALA A 58 2.71 -29.02 7.35
C ALA A 58 3.14 -30.35 6.68
N VAL A 59 4.44 -30.52 6.42
CA VAL A 59 4.99 -31.73 5.78
C VAL A 59 4.82 -32.96 6.66
N THR A 60 4.92 -32.82 7.99
CA THR A 60 4.84 -33.95 8.93
C THR A 60 3.39 -34.40 9.15
N TYR A 61 2.47 -33.47 9.45
CA TYR A 61 1.15 -33.83 9.99
C TYR A 61 -0.01 -33.71 8.98
N ILE A 62 0.04 -32.83 7.98
CA ILE A 62 -1.07 -32.70 7.02
C ILE A 62 -1.26 -33.97 6.16
N PRO A 63 -0.20 -34.66 5.68
CA PRO A 63 -0.36 -35.95 4.99
C PRO A 63 -1.06 -37.03 5.83
N MET A 64 -0.95 -36.98 7.16
CA MET A 64 -1.57 -37.94 8.08
C MET A 64 -3.10 -37.79 8.18
N ILE A 65 -3.68 -36.69 7.68
CA ILE A 65 -5.14 -36.46 7.69
C ILE A 65 -5.80 -37.34 6.62
N PRO A 66 -6.63 -38.34 7.00
CA PRO A 66 -7.20 -39.28 6.03
C PRO A 66 -8.35 -38.68 5.22
N TYR A 67 -9.12 -37.75 5.81
CA TYR A 67 -10.27 -37.14 5.16
C TYR A 67 -9.83 -36.01 4.22
N SER A 68 -9.90 -36.27 2.91
CA SER A 68 -9.30 -35.39 1.90
C SER A 68 -9.77 -33.92 1.94
N PRO A 69 -11.06 -33.58 2.19
CA PRO A 69 -11.49 -32.19 2.33
C PRO A 69 -10.86 -31.45 3.52
N LEU A 70 -10.69 -32.14 4.67
CA LEU A 70 -10.00 -31.56 5.83
C LEU A 70 -8.50 -31.40 5.56
N ARG A 71 -7.89 -32.35 4.83
CA ARG A 71 -6.49 -32.26 4.39
C ARG A 71 -6.27 -31.11 3.39
N PHE A 72 -7.21 -30.88 2.48
CA PHE A 72 -7.21 -29.73 1.58
C PHE A 72 -7.31 -28.42 2.36
N LEU A 73 -8.29 -28.32 3.28
CA LEU A 73 -8.44 -27.16 4.16
C LEU A 73 -7.16 -26.88 4.97
N ALA A 74 -6.53 -27.91 5.53
CA ALA A 74 -5.28 -27.77 6.27
C ALA A 74 -4.13 -27.25 5.39
N TRP A 75 -4.00 -27.72 4.15
CA TRP A 75 -3.05 -27.16 3.18
C TRP A 75 -3.35 -25.70 2.83
N THR A 76 -4.63 -25.33 2.63
CA THR A 76 -5.04 -23.93 2.41
C THR A 76 -4.73 -23.05 3.62
N THR A 77 -5.00 -23.51 4.84
CA THR A 77 -4.64 -22.79 6.07
C THR A 77 -3.13 -22.61 6.18
N TYR A 78 -2.35 -23.65 5.88
CA TYR A 78 -0.88 -23.55 5.84
C TYR A 78 -0.41 -22.48 4.84
N THR A 79 -0.90 -22.46 3.60
CA THR A 79 -0.37 -21.49 2.60
C THR A 79 -0.70 -20.04 2.95
N VAL A 80 -1.88 -19.79 3.53
CA VAL A 80 -2.26 -18.47 4.06
C VAL A 80 -1.33 -18.05 5.22
N LEU A 81 -1.13 -18.92 6.22
CA LEU A 81 -0.27 -18.63 7.36
C LEU A 81 1.20 -18.44 6.95
N GLN A 82 1.68 -19.26 6.03
CA GLN A 82 3.04 -19.17 5.49
C GLN A 82 3.22 -17.90 4.67
N GLY A 83 2.19 -17.46 3.94
CA GLY A 83 2.14 -16.20 3.22
C GLY A 83 2.22 -14.97 4.13
N PHE A 84 1.58 -15.01 5.31
CA PHE A 84 1.76 -13.95 6.31
C PHE A 84 3.23 -13.86 6.78
N VAL A 85 3.86 -14.99 7.09
CA VAL A 85 5.26 -15.02 7.54
C VAL A 85 6.22 -14.56 6.44
N PHE A 86 6.00 -14.96 5.17
CA PHE A 86 6.81 -14.46 4.06
C PHE A 86 6.64 -12.94 3.87
N THR A 87 5.44 -12.40 4.09
CA THR A 87 5.20 -10.94 4.03
C THR A 87 5.95 -10.22 5.16
N GLY A 88 6.00 -10.78 6.37
CA GLY A 88 6.87 -10.28 7.45
C GLY A 88 8.35 -10.22 7.07
N ILE A 89 8.87 -11.27 6.42
CA ILE A 89 10.24 -11.32 5.89
C ILE A 89 10.46 -10.25 4.80
N TRP A 90 9.47 -10.01 3.93
CA TRP A 90 9.53 -8.92 2.94
C TRP A 90 9.63 -7.55 3.61
N ILE A 91 8.90 -7.34 4.71
CA ILE A 91 8.88 -6.08 5.46
C ILE A 91 10.22 -5.85 6.19
N LEU A 92 10.83 -6.88 6.77
CA LEU A 92 12.18 -6.77 7.35
C LEU A 92 13.25 -6.43 6.29
N ALA A 93 13.06 -6.85 5.04
CA ALA A 93 13.92 -6.47 3.92
C ALA A 93 13.63 -5.04 3.40
N HIS A 94 12.37 -4.59 3.46
CA HIS A 94 12.00 -3.20 3.25
C HIS A 94 12.66 -2.27 4.28
N GLU A 95 12.67 -2.63 5.57
CA GLU A 95 13.39 -1.91 6.64
C GLU A 95 14.91 -1.86 6.40
N CYS A 96 15.48 -2.88 5.75
CA CYS A 96 16.86 -2.87 5.26
C CYS A 96 17.07 -1.91 4.08
N GLY A 97 16.05 -1.70 3.26
CA GLY A 97 16.06 -0.75 2.13
C GLY A 97 16.22 0.70 2.59
N HIS A 98 15.45 1.12 3.60
CA HIS A 98 15.53 2.46 4.22
C HIS A 98 16.72 2.62 5.16
N GLY A 99 17.21 1.51 5.70
CA GLY A 99 18.30 1.48 6.67
C GLY A 99 17.85 1.55 8.13
N ALA A 100 16.55 1.51 8.38
CA ALA A 100 15.94 1.42 9.71
C ALA A 100 16.30 0.12 10.45
N PHE A 101 16.72 -0.93 9.73
CA PHE A 101 17.12 -2.21 10.33
C PHE A 101 18.40 -2.12 11.20
N SER A 102 19.44 -1.40 10.76
CA SER A 102 20.72 -1.27 11.47
C SER A 102 21.51 -0.03 11.05
N LYS A 103 22.39 0.47 11.93
CA LYS A 103 23.38 1.51 11.57
C LYS A 103 24.38 1.05 10.50
N SER A 104 24.56 -0.27 10.33
CA SER A 104 25.48 -0.80 9.32
C SER A 104 24.79 -0.91 7.95
N LYS A 105 25.03 0.08 7.09
CA LYS A 105 24.57 0.09 5.69
C LYS A 105 24.94 -1.18 4.93
N LYS A 106 26.12 -1.77 5.19
CA LYS A 106 26.54 -3.05 4.61
C LYS A 106 25.65 -4.20 5.09
N LEU A 107 25.37 -4.30 6.39
CA LEU A 107 24.54 -5.37 6.95
C LEU A 107 23.10 -5.30 6.42
N ASN A 108 22.51 -4.09 6.40
CA ASN A 108 21.21 -3.84 5.79
C ASN A 108 21.22 -4.33 4.33
N TRP A 109 22.24 -3.97 3.56
CA TRP A 109 22.33 -4.35 2.16
C TRP A 109 22.45 -5.86 1.95
N THR A 110 23.20 -6.57 2.79
CA THR A 110 23.31 -8.04 2.73
C THR A 110 22.02 -8.74 3.14
N LEU A 111 21.41 -8.35 4.27
CA LEU A 111 20.19 -9.00 4.77
C LEU A 111 18.97 -8.70 3.89
N GLY A 112 18.82 -7.45 3.44
CA GLY A 112 17.80 -7.08 2.47
C GLY A 112 17.94 -7.87 1.17
N LEU A 113 19.15 -7.99 0.62
CA LEU A 113 19.40 -8.81 -0.58
C LEU A 113 18.98 -10.28 -0.37
N ILE A 114 19.37 -10.91 0.74
CA ILE A 114 19.01 -12.31 1.03
C ILE A 114 17.49 -12.47 1.14
N MET A 115 16.83 -11.65 1.97
CA MET A 115 15.41 -11.80 2.28
C MET A 115 14.48 -11.42 1.12
N HIS A 116 14.82 -10.40 0.31
CA HIS A 116 14.06 -10.07 -0.90
C HIS A 116 14.35 -11.03 -2.05
N SER A 117 15.58 -11.50 -2.25
CA SER A 117 15.85 -12.52 -3.28
C SER A 117 15.19 -13.86 -2.97
N PHE A 118 15.07 -14.25 -1.69
CA PHE A 118 14.24 -15.38 -1.25
C PHE A 118 12.75 -15.25 -1.64
N LEU A 119 12.28 -14.03 -1.93
CA LEU A 119 10.92 -13.71 -2.39
C LEU A 119 10.90 -13.20 -3.85
N LEU A 120 11.96 -13.47 -4.62
CA LEU A 120 12.13 -13.08 -6.03
C LEU A 120 12.06 -11.56 -6.30
N VAL A 121 12.38 -10.74 -5.30
CA VAL A 121 12.42 -9.28 -5.40
C VAL A 121 13.86 -8.81 -5.63
N PRO A 122 14.15 -8.01 -6.67
CA PRO A 122 15.49 -7.49 -6.91
C PRO A 122 15.78 -6.34 -5.92
N PHE A 123 16.35 -6.68 -4.76
CA PHE A 123 16.46 -5.78 -3.59
C PHE A 123 17.06 -4.40 -3.89
N HIS A 124 18.19 -4.30 -4.58
CA HIS A 124 18.80 -3.00 -4.83
C HIS A 124 18.05 -2.19 -5.90
N SER A 125 17.42 -2.85 -6.86
CA SER A 125 16.54 -2.23 -7.86
C SER A 125 15.32 -1.61 -7.20
N TRP A 126 14.59 -2.42 -6.41
CA TRP A 126 13.39 -1.98 -5.71
C TRP A 126 13.67 -0.93 -4.63
N ARG A 127 14.72 -1.08 -3.81
CA ARG A 127 15.01 -0.07 -2.76
C ARG A 127 15.37 1.30 -3.35
N LEU A 128 15.85 1.35 -4.60
CA LEU A 128 16.23 2.60 -5.27
C LEU A 128 15.01 3.33 -5.84
N SER A 129 14.07 2.61 -6.48
CA SER A 129 12.78 3.19 -6.91
C SER A 129 11.86 3.48 -5.72
N HIS A 130 11.81 2.63 -4.69
CA HIS A 130 11.08 2.93 -3.45
C HIS A 130 11.63 4.18 -2.73
N ALA A 131 12.96 4.35 -2.75
CA ALA A 131 13.58 5.59 -2.27
C ALA A 131 13.38 6.79 -3.21
N GLN A 132 12.74 6.65 -4.38
CA GLN A 132 12.26 7.76 -5.21
C GLN A 132 10.79 8.06 -4.90
N HIS A 133 9.94 7.03 -4.79
CA HIS A 133 8.57 7.11 -4.26
C HIS A 133 8.53 7.94 -2.97
N HIS A 134 9.30 7.59 -1.93
CA HIS A 134 9.37 8.35 -0.67
C HIS A 134 9.79 9.83 -0.82
N LYS A 135 10.50 10.20 -1.90
CA LYS A 135 10.90 11.61 -2.17
C LYS A 135 9.89 12.37 -3.02
N ALA A 136 8.83 11.71 -3.50
CA ALA A 136 7.84 12.24 -4.41
C ALA A 136 6.39 11.84 -4.05
N THR A 137 6.15 11.16 -2.91
CA THR A 137 4.86 10.56 -2.56
C THR A 137 3.70 11.54 -2.77
N GLY A 138 2.65 11.08 -3.46
CA GLY A 138 1.45 11.90 -3.74
C GLY A 138 1.67 13.03 -4.74
N ASN A 139 2.79 13.07 -5.47
CA ASN A 139 3.01 14.00 -6.58
C ASN A 139 2.62 13.36 -7.92
N ILE A 140 1.62 13.90 -8.60
CA ILE A 140 1.04 13.25 -9.81
C ILE A 140 2.01 13.15 -10.99
N GLU A 141 3.06 13.98 -11.05
CA GLU A 141 4.01 13.96 -12.17
C GLU A 141 5.30 13.16 -11.88
N ARG A 142 5.69 12.98 -10.60
CA ARG A 142 7.01 12.41 -10.22
C ARG A 142 6.96 11.19 -9.30
N ASP A 143 5.81 10.84 -8.73
CA ASP A 143 5.73 9.65 -7.87
C ASP A 143 5.98 8.36 -8.69
N THR A 144 6.63 7.37 -8.09
CA THR A 144 7.11 6.16 -8.77
C THR A 144 6.31 4.91 -8.41
N ALA A 145 5.17 5.06 -7.72
CA ALA A 145 4.15 4.05 -7.47
C ALA A 145 2.82 4.74 -7.14
N PHE A 146 1.68 4.07 -7.38
CA PHE A 146 0.33 4.54 -7.03
C PHE A 146 -0.05 5.95 -7.53
N VAL A 147 0.53 6.43 -8.64
CA VAL A 147 0.11 7.65 -9.33
C VAL A 147 -1.33 7.49 -9.83
N PRO A 148 -2.30 8.27 -9.32
CA PRO A 148 -3.66 8.23 -9.84
C PRO A 148 -3.75 8.91 -11.20
N LYS A 149 -4.70 8.46 -12.02
CA LYS A 149 -5.00 9.08 -13.32
C LYS A 149 -5.83 10.35 -13.12
N LEU A 150 -5.69 11.32 -14.03
CA LEU A 150 -6.68 12.40 -14.19
C LEU A 150 -7.93 11.87 -14.90
N ARG A 151 -9.11 12.50 -14.75
CA ARG A 151 -10.39 12.03 -15.33
C ARG A 151 -10.25 11.68 -16.83
N ASP A 152 -9.69 12.60 -17.62
CA ASP A 152 -9.44 12.42 -19.05
C ASP A 152 -8.52 11.24 -19.39
N GLU A 153 -7.48 11.01 -18.61
CA GLU A 153 -6.57 9.89 -18.83
C GLU A 153 -7.26 8.56 -18.50
N TRP A 154 -8.00 8.54 -17.38
CA TRP A 154 -8.75 7.37 -16.95
C TRP A 154 -9.79 6.95 -17.99
N ILE A 155 -10.56 7.90 -18.52
CA ILE A 155 -11.56 7.66 -19.58
C ILE A 155 -10.89 7.08 -20.83
N LYS A 156 -9.80 7.69 -21.30
CA LYS A 156 -9.09 7.24 -22.51
C LYS A 156 -8.49 5.84 -22.37
N GLU A 157 -8.08 5.45 -21.16
CA GLU A 157 -7.46 4.17 -20.86
C GLU A 157 -8.46 3.02 -20.63
N HIS A 158 -9.62 3.31 -20.03
CA HIS A 158 -10.62 2.29 -19.69
C HIS A 158 -11.73 2.15 -20.74
N LEU A 159 -12.09 3.26 -21.42
CA LEU A 159 -13.20 3.31 -22.38
C LEU A 159 -12.70 3.49 -23.82
N GLY A 160 -11.60 4.22 -24.01
CA GLY A 160 -10.92 4.44 -25.30
C GLY A 160 -10.78 5.91 -25.70
N GLU A 161 -9.99 6.19 -26.73
CA GLU A 161 -9.65 7.57 -27.14
C GLU A 161 -10.82 8.35 -27.80
N ASN A 162 -11.76 7.65 -28.44
CA ASN A 162 -12.84 8.24 -29.24
C ASN A 162 -14.24 7.83 -28.72
N VAL A 163 -14.42 7.86 -27.41
CA VAL A 163 -15.67 7.48 -26.72
C VAL A 163 -16.68 8.62 -26.79
N SER A 164 -17.94 8.29 -27.09
CA SER A 164 -19.04 9.26 -27.05
C SER A 164 -19.56 9.45 -25.62
N ASP A 165 -20.07 10.64 -25.30
CA ASP A 165 -20.60 10.97 -23.97
C ASP A 165 -21.61 9.92 -23.44
N ASN A 166 -22.48 9.41 -24.31
CA ASN A 166 -23.45 8.35 -24.00
C ASN A 166 -22.79 7.02 -23.57
N LEU A 167 -21.59 6.71 -24.09
CA LEU A 167 -20.82 5.54 -23.67
C LEU A 167 -20.04 5.80 -22.38
N VAL A 168 -19.68 7.05 -22.08
CA VAL A 168 -19.22 7.43 -20.74
C VAL A 168 -20.37 7.25 -19.75
N GLU A 169 -21.55 7.80 -20.02
CA GLU A 169 -22.75 7.68 -19.17
C GLU A 169 -23.13 6.21 -18.90
N LEU A 170 -23.12 5.36 -19.93
CA LEU A 170 -23.34 3.91 -19.77
C LEU A 170 -22.22 3.22 -18.97
N ALA A 171 -20.97 3.66 -19.12
CA ALA A 171 -19.86 3.15 -18.33
C ALA A 171 -19.91 3.62 -16.88
N GLU A 172 -20.40 4.83 -16.59
CA GLU A 172 -20.71 5.26 -15.22
C GLU A 172 -21.71 4.27 -14.62
N LEU A 173 -22.85 4.03 -15.28
CA LEU A 173 -23.89 3.09 -14.84
C LEU A 173 -23.42 1.63 -14.69
N ALA A 174 -22.32 1.23 -15.33
CA ALA A 174 -21.75 -0.11 -15.28
C ALA A 174 -20.53 -0.27 -14.35
N GLU A 175 -19.87 0.82 -13.96
CA GLU A 175 -18.65 0.79 -13.14
C GLU A 175 -18.87 0.17 -11.76
N ASP A 176 -20.04 0.41 -11.15
CA ASP A 176 -20.37 -0.08 -9.80
C ASP A 176 -20.71 -1.59 -9.76
N SER A 177 -20.68 -2.27 -10.93
CA SER A 177 -20.93 -3.71 -11.08
C SER A 177 -19.99 -4.56 -10.21
N PRO A 178 -20.51 -5.37 -9.26
CA PRO A 178 -19.67 -6.20 -8.39
C PRO A 178 -18.81 -7.21 -9.14
N ILE A 179 -19.22 -7.65 -10.34
CA ILE A 179 -18.45 -8.58 -11.18
C ILE A 179 -17.25 -7.85 -11.82
N SER A 180 -17.43 -6.60 -12.24
CA SER A 180 -16.35 -5.77 -12.81
C SER A 180 -15.30 -5.46 -11.74
N ALA A 181 -15.74 -5.01 -10.56
CA ALA A 181 -14.87 -4.74 -9.41
C ALA A 181 -14.10 -6.00 -8.97
N LEU A 182 -14.76 -7.15 -8.83
CA LEU A 182 -14.13 -8.42 -8.46
C LEU A 182 -13.10 -8.91 -9.50
N TRP A 183 -13.40 -8.76 -10.80
CA TRP A 183 -12.44 -9.11 -11.85
C TRP A 183 -11.20 -8.20 -11.80
N HIS A 184 -11.40 -6.90 -11.66
CA HIS A 184 -10.31 -5.94 -11.52
C HIS A 184 -9.46 -6.22 -10.27
N ASP A 185 -10.07 -6.59 -9.14
CA ASP A 185 -9.36 -7.00 -7.93
C ASP A 185 -8.52 -8.27 -8.13
N ILE A 186 -9.06 -9.30 -8.78
CA ILE A 186 -8.31 -10.54 -9.08
C ILE A 186 -7.10 -10.23 -9.96
N VAL A 187 -7.25 -9.38 -10.99
CA VAL A 187 -6.13 -8.96 -11.84
C VAL A 187 -5.12 -8.12 -11.06
N HIS A 188 -5.58 -7.17 -10.24
CA HIS A 188 -4.74 -6.29 -9.44
C HIS A 188 -3.89 -7.07 -8.42
N GLN A 189 -4.50 -8.00 -7.68
CA GLN A 189 -3.80 -8.79 -6.66
C GLN A 189 -2.84 -9.85 -7.22
N LEU A 190 -3.13 -10.42 -8.40
CA LEU A 190 -2.26 -11.42 -9.04
C LEU A 190 -1.12 -10.81 -9.87
N PHE A 191 -1.37 -9.69 -10.55
CA PHE A 191 -0.44 -9.12 -11.54
C PHE A 191 0.10 -7.73 -11.19
N GLY A 192 -0.43 -7.05 -10.17
CA GLY A 192 0.02 -5.71 -9.75
C GLY A 192 1.51 -5.67 -9.39
N TRP A 193 1.97 -6.56 -8.51
CA TRP A 193 3.38 -6.59 -8.10
C TRP A 193 4.35 -7.05 -9.21
N PRO A 194 4.10 -8.17 -9.94
CA PRO A 194 4.94 -8.54 -11.09
C PRO A 194 4.94 -7.46 -12.18
N GLY A 195 3.80 -6.84 -12.46
CA GLY A 195 3.67 -5.76 -13.44
C GLY A 195 4.36 -4.47 -13.01
N TYR A 196 4.36 -4.14 -11.71
CA TYR A 196 5.17 -3.04 -11.18
C TYR A 196 6.67 -3.28 -11.42
N LEU A 197 7.17 -4.45 -11.05
CA LEU A 197 8.58 -4.78 -11.22
C LEU A 197 8.99 -4.82 -12.71
N LEU A 198 8.18 -5.44 -13.57
CA LEU A 198 8.53 -5.63 -14.98
C LEU A 198 8.27 -4.40 -15.86
N PHE A 199 7.20 -3.63 -15.59
CA PHE A 199 6.64 -2.63 -16.51
C PHE A 199 6.27 -1.28 -15.87
N ASN A 200 6.64 -1.02 -14.60
CA ASN A 200 6.34 0.24 -13.90
C ASN A 200 4.83 0.59 -13.84
N LEU A 201 3.96 -0.41 -13.73
CA LEU A 201 2.52 -0.16 -13.56
C LEU A 201 2.25 0.73 -12.34
N THR A 202 1.36 1.72 -12.47
CA THR A 202 1.07 2.78 -11.47
C THR A 202 2.18 3.80 -11.17
N GLY A 203 3.36 3.71 -11.78
CA GLY A 203 4.40 4.75 -11.65
C GLY A 203 4.23 5.91 -12.65
N GLN A 204 4.97 7.00 -12.45
CA GLN A 204 5.09 8.09 -13.43
C GLN A 204 5.49 7.59 -14.83
N LYS A 205 5.15 8.37 -15.87
CA LYS A 205 5.33 7.99 -17.28
C LYS A 205 6.76 8.21 -17.83
N TYR A 206 7.68 8.78 -17.04
CA TYR A 206 9.08 9.04 -17.42
C TYR A 206 9.28 9.58 -18.85
N GLY A 207 8.51 10.60 -19.24
CA GLY A 207 8.59 11.21 -20.58
C GLY A 207 8.17 10.29 -21.74
N GLY A 208 7.43 9.21 -21.47
CA GLY A 208 7.01 8.23 -22.47
C GLY A 208 7.99 7.07 -22.68
N ALA A 209 8.91 6.82 -21.74
CA ALA A 209 9.81 5.67 -21.78
C ALA A 209 9.04 4.33 -21.78
N LYS A 210 9.55 3.33 -22.50
CA LYS A 210 8.91 2.01 -22.73
C LYS A 210 9.94 0.88 -22.76
N GLY A 211 9.46 -0.36 -22.67
CA GLY A 211 10.29 -1.57 -22.73
C GLY A 211 11.20 -1.72 -21.52
N MET A 212 12.39 -2.30 -21.71
CA MET A 212 13.33 -2.58 -20.61
C MET A 212 13.69 -1.34 -19.77
N ARG A 213 13.68 -0.13 -20.37
CA ARG A 213 14.03 1.13 -19.69
C ARG A 213 13.18 1.45 -18.45
N ILE A 214 11.97 0.89 -18.37
CA ILE A 214 11.03 1.02 -17.25
C ILE A 214 10.89 -0.29 -16.43
N SER A 215 11.86 -1.20 -16.53
CA SER A 215 11.90 -2.46 -15.77
C SER A 215 12.89 -2.39 -14.61
N HIS A 216 12.53 -2.95 -13.46
CA HIS A 216 13.42 -3.02 -12.29
C HIS A 216 14.61 -3.97 -12.49
N PHE A 217 14.53 -4.88 -13.46
CA PHE A 217 15.61 -5.81 -13.83
C PHE A 217 16.52 -5.24 -14.93
N TYR A 218 16.53 -3.91 -15.14
CA TYR A 218 17.30 -3.28 -16.22
C TYR A 218 18.49 -2.46 -15.72
N PHE A 219 19.68 -2.97 -16.02
CA PHE A 219 20.98 -2.38 -15.70
C PHE A 219 21.61 -1.60 -16.87
N GLY A 220 20.80 -1.10 -17.82
CA GLY A 220 21.26 -0.19 -18.88
C GLY A 220 21.49 1.25 -18.39
N LYS A 221 22.41 1.96 -19.05
CA LYS A 221 22.76 3.37 -18.74
C LYS A 221 21.60 4.36 -18.98
N ASP A 222 20.64 3.97 -19.79
CA ASP A 222 19.44 4.73 -20.18
C ASP A 222 18.18 4.31 -19.40
N SER A 223 18.34 3.48 -18.35
CA SER A 223 17.30 3.18 -17.35
C SER A 223 16.74 4.47 -16.74
N VAL A 224 15.43 4.53 -16.51
CA VAL A 224 14.78 5.70 -15.89
C VAL A 224 15.00 5.77 -14.39
N PHE A 225 15.30 4.64 -13.75
CA PHE A 225 15.37 4.52 -12.29
C PHE A 225 16.78 4.70 -11.71
N TYR A 226 17.83 4.34 -12.45
CA TYR A 226 19.16 4.07 -11.88
C TYR A 226 20.27 4.92 -12.51
N LYS A 227 21.22 5.36 -11.68
CA LYS A 227 22.43 6.05 -12.15
C LYS A 227 23.49 5.05 -12.58
N GLU A 228 24.43 5.47 -13.44
CA GLU A 228 25.50 4.59 -13.92
C GLU A 228 26.31 3.92 -12.80
N ASN A 229 26.54 4.63 -11.70
CA ASN A 229 27.27 4.14 -10.53
C ASN A 229 26.45 3.20 -9.62
N GLU A 230 25.18 2.96 -9.95
CA GLU A 230 24.26 2.07 -9.22
C GLU A 230 24.02 0.75 -9.98
N LEU A 231 24.31 0.69 -11.28
CA LEU A 231 24.02 -0.46 -12.17
C LEU A 231 24.65 -1.78 -11.69
N GLY A 232 25.82 -1.75 -11.08
CA GLY A 232 26.46 -2.95 -10.49
C GLY A 232 25.66 -3.56 -9.31
N LEU A 233 24.83 -2.76 -8.64
CA LEU A 233 23.92 -3.23 -7.59
C LEU A 233 22.64 -3.84 -8.16
N ILE A 234 22.21 -3.38 -9.34
CA ILE A 234 21.09 -3.96 -10.11
C ILE A 234 21.48 -5.38 -10.53
N ILE A 235 22.62 -5.53 -11.21
CA ILE A 235 23.18 -6.84 -11.61
C ILE A 235 23.34 -7.79 -10.42
N LEU A 236 23.81 -7.31 -9.26
CA LEU A 236 23.91 -8.11 -8.04
C LEU A 236 22.54 -8.63 -7.54
N SER A 237 21.49 -7.82 -7.72
CA SER A 237 20.11 -8.21 -7.35
C SER A 237 19.53 -9.21 -8.34
N ASP A 238 19.74 -9.00 -9.64
CA ASP A 238 19.28 -9.88 -10.70
C ASP A 238 19.95 -11.27 -10.59
N VAL A 239 21.25 -11.30 -10.29
CA VAL A 239 22.00 -12.54 -10.00
C VAL A 239 21.46 -13.23 -8.74
N ALA A 240 21.16 -12.51 -7.67
CA ALA A 240 20.63 -13.10 -6.44
C ALA A 240 19.20 -13.68 -6.64
N VAL A 241 18.35 -13.02 -7.43
CA VAL A 241 17.04 -13.56 -7.84
C VAL A 241 17.22 -14.79 -8.74
N ALA A 242 18.14 -14.76 -9.71
CA ALA A 242 18.44 -15.93 -10.56
C ALA A 242 18.97 -17.13 -9.76
N VAL A 243 19.79 -16.90 -8.73
CA VAL A 243 20.25 -17.94 -7.78
C VAL A 243 19.08 -18.52 -6.99
N MET A 244 18.12 -17.71 -6.55
CA MET A 244 16.91 -18.24 -5.89
C MET A 244 16.04 -19.06 -6.86
N ILE A 245 15.87 -18.62 -8.11
CA ILE A 245 15.15 -19.40 -9.14
C ILE A 245 15.85 -20.74 -9.38
N ALA A 246 17.18 -20.76 -9.47
CA ALA A 246 17.95 -22.01 -9.58
C ALA A 246 17.77 -22.92 -8.36
N ALA A 247 17.77 -22.35 -7.14
CA ALA A 247 17.52 -23.09 -5.90
C ALA A 247 16.11 -23.70 -5.85
N LEU A 248 15.09 -22.98 -6.32
CA LEU A 248 13.72 -23.48 -6.44
C LEU A 248 13.60 -24.62 -7.47
N ILE A 249 14.30 -24.52 -8.61
CA ILE A 249 14.35 -25.58 -9.63
C ILE A 249 15.05 -26.84 -9.08
N VAL A 250 16.16 -26.68 -8.33
CA VAL A 250 16.84 -27.79 -7.66
C VAL A 250 15.96 -28.41 -6.58
N GLY A 251 15.30 -27.59 -5.75
CA GLY A 251 14.32 -28.05 -4.76
C GLY A 251 13.17 -28.83 -5.41
N GLY A 252 12.67 -28.40 -6.57
CA GLY A 252 11.63 -29.10 -7.33
C GLY A 252 12.08 -30.47 -7.85
N ARG A 253 13.37 -30.63 -8.16
CA ARG A 253 13.97 -31.91 -8.55
C ARG A 253 14.25 -32.84 -7.37
N LEU A 254 14.60 -32.29 -6.20
CA LEU A 254 14.94 -33.07 -4.99
C LEU A 254 13.70 -33.48 -4.18
N PHE A 255 12.73 -32.58 -4.04
CA PHE A 255 11.55 -32.75 -3.17
C PHE A 255 10.23 -32.86 -3.94
N GLY A 256 10.27 -32.74 -5.26
CA GLY A 256 9.10 -32.78 -6.16
C GLY A 256 8.49 -31.40 -6.40
N SER A 257 8.27 -31.06 -7.67
CA SER A 257 7.76 -29.73 -8.09
C SER A 257 6.42 -29.35 -7.44
N TRP A 258 5.54 -30.31 -7.17
CA TRP A 258 4.28 -30.07 -6.47
C TRP A 258 4.48 -29.64 -5.01
N ASN A 259 5.47 -30.22 -4.33
CA ASN A 259 5.79 -29.83 -2.95
C ASN A 259 6.39 -28.41 -2.92
N MET A 260 7.27 -28.06 -3.87
CA MET A 260 7.76 -26.67 -3.99
C MET A 260 6.64 -25.68 -4.36
N LEU A 261 5.66 -26.11 -5.17
CA LEU A 261 4.49 -25.30 -5.50
C LEU A 261 3.70 -24.93 -4.23
N VAL A 262 3.36 -25.94 -3.41
CA VAL A 262 2.54 -25.74 -2.20
C VAL A 262 3.34 -25.11 -1.05
N LEU A 263 4.60 -25.50 -0.83
CA LEU A 263 5.42 -25.06 0.31
C LEU A 263 6.08 -23.68 0.12
N TRP A 264 6.27 -23.22 -1.13
CA TRP A 264 6.90 -21.93 -1.39
C TRP A 264 6.12 -21.06 -2.39
N PHE A 265 5.70 -21.58 -3.55
CA PHE A 265 5.11 -20.73 -4.60
C PHE A 265 3.73 -20.15 -4.23
N VAL A 266 2.82 -20.95 -3.67
CA VAL A 266 1.50 -20.45 -3.23
C VAL A 266 1.63 -19.48 -2.03
N PRO A 267 2.46 -19.74 -1.01
CA PRO A 267 2.83 -18.73 -0.01
C PRO A 267 3.46 -17.45 -0.61
N TRP A 268 4.26 -17.56 -1.67
CA TRP A 268 4.83 -16.41 -2.37
C TRP A 268 3.76 -15.61 -3.15
N LEU A 269 2.75 -16.25 -3.73
CA LEU A 269 1.59 -15.54 -4.30
C LEU A 269 0.83 -14.72 -3.25
N TRP A 270 0.74 -15.20 -1.99
CA TRP A 270 0.20 -14.39 -0.90
C TRP A 270 1.03 -13.13 -0.62
N VAL A 271 2.36 -13.17 -0.79
CA VAL A 271 3.22 -11.96 -0.67
C VAL A 271 2.88 -10.94 -1.75
N ASN A 272 2.67 -11.40 -3.00
CA ASN A 272 2.28 -10.53 -4.12
C ASN A 272 0.97 -9.78 -3.78
N ASN A 273 -0.05 -10.53 -3.35
CA ASN A 273 -1.32 -10.01 -2.85
C ASN A 273 -1.10 -9.01 -1.69
N TRP A 274 -0.41 -9.41 -0.62
CA TRP A 274 -0.29 -8.55 0.56
C TRP A 274 0.47 -7.26 0.30
N ILE A 275 1.54 -7.26 -0.50
CA ILE A 275 2.23 -6.02 -0.90
C ILE A 275 1.25 -5.07 -1.61
N VAL A 276 0.53 -5.57 -2.63
CA VAL A 276 -0.39 -4.74 -3.42
C VAL A 276 -1.56 -4.25 -2.56
N ALA A 277 -2.22 -5.10 -1.78
CA ALA A 277 -3.36 -4.71 -0.95
C ALA A 277 -2.97 -3.71 0.16
N ILE A 278 -1.82 -3.89 0.80
CA ILE A 278 -1.32 -3.00 1.86
C ILE A 278 -0.99 -1.63 1.28
N THR A 279 -0.13 -1.59 0.26
CA THR A 279 0.32 -0.33 -0.34
C THR A 279 -0.81 0.42 -1.05
N PHE A 280 -1.73 -0.28 -1.73
CA PHE A 280 -2.95 0.32 -2.25
C PHE A 280 -3.76 1.01 -1.14
N LEU A 281 -4.04 0.32 -0.02
CA LEU A 281 -4.83 0.93 1.06
C LEU A 281 -4.12 2.02 1.84
N GLN A 282 -2.80 2.04 1.83
CA GLN A 282 -1.95 3.05 2.46
C GLN A 282 -1.89 4.37 1.66
N HIS A 283 -2.07 4.32 0.33
CA HIS A 283 -1.98 5.47 -0.57
C HIS A 283 -3.32 5.87 -1.22
N THR A 284 -4.28 4.95 -1.31
CA THR A 284 -5.62 5.18 -1.89
C THR A 284 -6.68 5.26 -0.81
N ASP A 285 -7.25 6.46 -0.62
CA ASP A 285 -8.43 6.67 0.20
C ASP A 285 -9.27 7.86 -0.27
N ALA A 286 -10.56 7.79 0.01
CA ALA A 286 -11.53 8.88 -0.12
C ALA A 286 -11.03 10.23 0.44
N THR A 287 -10.18 10.19 1.47
CA THR A 287 -9.66 11.35 2.19
C THR A 287 -8.25 11.80 1.77
N MET A 288 -7.60 11.16 0.78
CA MET A 288 -6.21 11.48 0.38
C MET A 288 -6.12 12.60 -0.68
N PRO A 289 -5.30 13.65 -0.43
CA PRO A 289 -4.91 14.63 -1.43
C PRO A 289 -3.81 14.09 -2.36
N HIS A 290 -3.78 14.61 -3.59
CA HIS A 290 -2.65 14.49 -4.52
C HIS A 290 -2.26 15.89 -5.02
N TYR A 291 -1.01 16.07 -5.44
CA TYR A 291 -0.46 17.40 -5.71
C TYR A 291 0.31 17.49 -7.03
N SER A 292 0.18 18.61 -7.74
CA SER A 292 1.13 18.98 -8.80
C SER A 292 2.46 19.49 -8.23
N ASN A 293 3.47 19.61 -9.09
CA ASN A 293 4.78 20.16 -8.75
C ASN A 293 4.74 21.59 -8.14
N SER A 294 3.71 22.40 -8.45
CA SER A 294 3.59 23.77 -7.92
C SER A 294 3.21 23.81 -6.43
N THR A 295 2.52 22.77 -5.95
CA THR A 295 1.82 22.77 -4.66
C THR A 295 2.34 21.68 -3.72
N TRP A 296 2.99 20.64 -4.28
CA TRP A 296 3.70 19.60 -3.55
C TRP A 296 4.90 20.15 -2.76
N ASN A 297 5.08 19.64 -1.55
CA ASN A 297 6.35 19.66 -0.83
C ASN A 297 6.50 18.35 -0.05
N PHE A 298 7.69 18.03 0.46
CA PHE A 298 7.93 16.75 1.13
C PHE A 298 6.97 16.48 2.29
N ALA A 299 6.69 17.48 3.15
CA ALA A 299 5.79 17.32 4.29
C ALA A 299 4.34 17.02 3.84
N ARG A 300 3.86 17.67 2.77
CA ARG A 300 2.55 17.40 2.16
C ARG A 300 2.47 16.03 1.52
N GLY A 301 3.51 15.65 0.77
CA GLY A 301 3.58 14.40 0.02
C GLY A 301 3.71 13.18 0.92
N ALA A 302 4.60 13.22 1.91
CA ALA A 302 4.75 12.16 2.90
C ALA A 302 3.47 11.90 3.72
N THR A 303 2.56 12.88 3.79
CA THR A 303 1.27 12.78 4.49
C THR A 303 0.07 12.67 3.56
N ALA A 304 0.29 12.40 2.27
CA ALA A 304 -0.71 11.83 1.35
C ALA A 304 -0.81 10.31 1.55
N THR A 305 -0.93 9.89 2.81
CA THR A 305 -0.87 8.50 3.29
C THR A 305 -1.82 8.31 4.47
N ILE A 306 -2.22 7.06 4.72
CA ILE A 306 -3.19 6.72 5.77
C ILE A 306 -2.84 5.40 6.46
N ASP A 307 -2.86 5.39 7.80
CA ASP A 307 -2.75 4.16 8.58
C ASP A 307 -4.07 3.35 8.50
N ARG A 308 -3.98 2.02 8.46
CA ARG A 308 -5.14 1.11 8.66
C ARG A 308 -4.92 0.22 9.88
N ASP A 309 -5.79 -0.78 10.08
CA ASP A 309 -5.64 -1.79 11.12
C ASP A 309 -5.89 -3.20 10.55
N LEU A 310 -4.98 -4.14 10.84
CA LEU A 310 -5.14 -5.58 10.60
C LEU A 310 -4.92 -6.40 11.89
N GLY A 311 -5.00 -5.73 13.05
CA GLY A 311 -4.95 -6.29 14.39
C GLY A 311 -3.65 -7.03 14.69
N PHE A 312 -3.78 -8.27 15.17
CA PHE A 312 -2.64 -9.13 15.49
C PHE A 312 -1.76 -9.44 14.27
N ILE A 313 -2.32 -9.46 13.04
CA ILE A 313 -1.52 -9.75 11.85
C ILE A 313 -0.57 -8.59 11.57
N ASP A 314 -1.00 -7.34 11.70
CA ASP A 314 -0.10 -6.19 11.54
C ASP A 314 0.92 -6.12 12.68
N THR A 315 0.44 -6.02 13.92
CA THR A 315 1.26 -5.78 15.11
C THR A 315 2.28 -6.90 15.39
N HIS A 316 2.00 -8.15 14.99
CA HIS A 316 2.92 -9.27 15.21
C HIS A 316 3.62 -9.75 13.94
N LEU A 317 2.93 -9.91 12.80
CA LEU A 317 3.51 -10.56 11.61
C LEU A 317 3.99 -9.55 10.55
N PHE A 318 3.32 -8.41 10.38
CA PHE A 318 3.71 -7.35 9.43
C PHE A 318 4.43 -6.17 10.11
N HIS A 319 4.84 -6.33 11.37
CA HIS A 319 5.74 -5.41 12.05
C HIS A 319 5.20 -3.97 12.14
N ASP A 320 3.90 -3.79 12.42
CA ASP A 320 3.21 -2.48 12.55
C ASP A 320 3.23 -1.58 11.29
N ILE A 321 3.58 -2.10 10.11
CA ILE A 321 3.71 -1.27 8.89
C ILE A 321 2.37 -0.69 8.42
N ILE A 322 1.26 -1.38 8.67
CA ILE A 322 -0.07 -0.92 8.25
C ILE A 322 -0.58 0.18 9.20
N GLY A 323 -0.35 0.02 10.51
CA GLY A 323 -0.77 0.95 11.56
C GLY A 323 0.13 2.17 11.79
N THR A 324 1.29 2.26 11.11
CA THR A 324 2.27 3.35 11.29
C THR A 324 2.77 3.97 9.97
N HIS A 325 2.09 3.73 8.85
CA HIS A 325 2.56 4.14 7.52
C HIS A 325 2.78 5.65 7.36
N VAL A 326 1.98 6.49 8.05
CA VAL A 326 2.19 7.96 8.03
C VAL A 326 3.52 8.33 8.70
N CYS A 327 3.90 7.65 9.79
CA CYS A 327 5.22 7.80 10.40
C CYS A 327 6.32 7.27 9.46
N HIS A 328 6.06 6.14 8.80
CA HIS A 328 6.98 5.55 7.85
C HIS A 328 7.31 6.49 6.68
N HIS A 329 6.33 7.18 6.09
CA HIS A 329 6.62 8.13 5.01
C HIS A 329 7.33 9.40 5.47
N LEU A 330 6.98 9.93 6.64
CA LEU A 330 7.65 11.11 7.20
C LEU A 330 9.10 10.84 7.59
N VAL A 331 9.39 9.68 8.17
CA VAL A 331 10.72 9.30 8.69
C VAL A 331 10.97 7.79 8.55
N SER A 332 11.18 7.32 7.31
CA SER A 332 11.38 5.88 7.02
C SER A 332 12.65 5.25 7.62
N THR A 333 13.48 6.04 8.30
CA THR A 333 14.68 5.58 9.02
C THR A 333 14.42 5.25 10.50
N ILE A 334 13.22 5.52 11.02
CA ILE A 334 12.79 5.02 12.33
C ILE A 334 12.49 3.51 12.19
N PRO A 335 13.08 2.63 13.02
CA PRO A 335 12.75 1.21 13.01
C PRO A 335 11.28 1.00 13.35
N PHE A 336 10.62 0.11 12.62
CA PHE A 336 9.24 -0.34 12.87
C PHE A 336 8.87 -0.46 14.36
N TYR A 337 9.72 -1.10 15.16
CA TYR A 337 9.51 -1.33 16.61
C TYR A 337 9.61 -0.09 17.51
N TYR A 338 9.79 1.10 16.92
CA TYR A 338 9.60 2.43 17.53
C TYR A 338 8.62 3.31 16.73
N ALA A 339 8.16 2.89 15.55
CA ALA A 339 7.26 3.66 14.69
C ALA A 339 5.90 3.91 15.38
N GLY A 340 5.40 2.97 16.18
CA GLY A 340 4.19 3.18 17.00
C GLY A 340 4.33 4.30 18.04
N GLU A 341 5.49 4.40 18.70
CA GLU A 341 5.78 5.48 19.66
C GLU A 341 5.94 6.83 18.94
N ALA A 342 6.73 6.84 17.85
CA ALA A 342 6.93 8.03 17.04
C ALA A 342 5.59 8.55 16.46
N SER A 343 4.70 7.65 16.01
CA SER A 343 3.35 7.98 15.52
C SER A 343 2.52 8.75 16.56
N VAL A 344 2.61 8.41 17.85
CA VAL A 344 1.91 9.15 18.92
C VAL A 344 2.39 10.59 19.02
N HIS A 345 3.67 10.86 18.75
CA HIS A 345 4.24 12.19 18.76
C HIS A 345 3.93 12.96 17.46
N ILE A 346 4.04 12.31 16.31
CA ILE A 346 3.68 12.86 14.98
C ILE A 346 2.20 13.30 14.93
N ARG A 347 1.28 12.49 15.49
CA ARG A 347 -0.16 12.83 15.60
C ARG A 347 -0.41 14.17 16.32
N ARG A 348 0.44 14.57 17.27
CA ARG A 348 0.31 15.85 17.99
C ARG A 348 0.69 17.06 17.13
N VAL A 349 1.66 16.91 16.23
CA VAL A 349 2.10 17.96 15.29
C VAL A 349 1.14 18.09 14.11
N MET A 350 0.75 16.96 13.52
CA MET A 350 -0.12 16.95 12.34
C MET A 350 -1.59 17.30 12.65
N GLY A 351 -2.07 17.02 13.85
CA GLY A 351 -3.45 17.29 14.26
C GLY A 351 -4.47 16.72 13.26
N LYS A 352 -5.35 17.58 12.72
CA LYS A 352 -6.40 17.22 11.75
C LYS A 352 -5.88 16.67 10.41
N HIS A 353 -4.61 16.88 10.08
CA HIS A 353 -4.00 16.36 8.86
C HIS A 353 -3.52 14.91 9.00
N TYR A 354 -3.49 14.35 10.23
CA TYR A 354 -3.18 12.93 10.42
C TYR A 354 -4.38 12.07 10.02
N LYS A 355 -4.16 11.13 9.09
CA LYS A 355 -5.20 10.24 8.57
C LYS A 355 -4.98 8.80 9.06
N ALA A 356 -6.04 8.19 9.58
CA ALA A 356 -6.06 6.79 9.99
C ALA A 356 -7.49 6.24 9.94
N ASP A 357 -7.67 5.03 9.39
CA ASP A 357 -8.93 4.29 9.37
C ASP A 357 -8.73 2.92 10.01
N THR A 358 -8.77 2.91 11.34
CA THR A 358 -8.65 1.70 12.18
C THR A 358 -10.03 1.13 12.59
N LYS A 359 -11.09 1.53 11.89
CA LYS A 359 -12.47 1.10 12.17
C LYS A 359 -13.09 0.30 11.03
N THR A 360 -12.76 0.65 9.79
CA THR A 360 -13.19 -0.14 8.63
C THR A 360 -12.34 -1.42 8.55
N PRO A 361 -12.93 -2.62 8.49
CA PRO A 361 -12.16 -3.84 8.27
C PRO A 361 -11.35 -3.75 6.98
N PHE A 362 -10.09 -4.19 6.98
CA PHE A 362 -9.14 -4.03 5.88
C PHE A 362 -9.74 -4.36 4.50
N TRP A 363 -10.33 -5.55 4.30
CA TRP A 363 -10.95 -5.92 3.03
C TRP A 363 -12.21 -5.13 2.67
N THR A 364 -12.94 -4.60 3.65
CA THR A 364 -14.05 -3.66 3.41
C THR A 364 -13.55 -2.29 2.97
N ALA A 365 -12.44 -1.81 3.53
CA ALA A 365 -11.78 -0.59 3.06
C ALA A 365 -11.22 -0.78 1.64
N PHE A 366 -10.61 -1.94 1.36
CA PHE A 366 -10.05 -2.28 0.05
C PHE A 366 -11.14 -2.23 -1.03
N TRP A 367 -12.23 -2.98 -0.83
CA TRP A 367 -13.38 -3.00 -1.74
C TRP A 367 -14.07 -1.64 -1.89
N ARG A 368 -14.21 -0.88 -0.79
CA ARG A 368 -14.73 0.51 -0.82
C ARG A 368 -13.87 1.35 -1.76
N ASN A 369 -12.57 1.41 -1.48
CA ASN A 369 -11.66 2.36 -2.12
C ASN A 369 -11.39 1.98 -3.59
N GLN A 370 -11.34 0.70 -3.94
CA GLN A 370 -11.22 0.24 -5.33
C GLN A 370 -12.41 0.68 -6.21
N ARG A 371 -13.62 0.73 -5.65
CA ARG A 371 -14.80 1.25 -6.36
C ARG A 371 -14.90 2.76 -6.30
N SER A 372 -14.44 3.39 -5.21
CA SER A 372 -14.69 4.81 -4.96
C SER A 372 -13.58 5.76 -5.45
N CYS A 373 -12.34 5.29 -5.59
CA CYS A 373 -11.14 6.09 -5.90
C CYS A 373 -10.56 5.69 -7.27
N LYS A 374 -11.13 6.23 -8.35
CA LYS A 374 -10.83 5.85 -9.75
C LYS A 374 -9.84 6.78 -10.42
N PHE A 375 -10.10 8.08 -10.30
CA PHE A 375 -9.27 9.16 -10.83
C PHE A 375 -9.19 10.29 -9.80
N VAL A 376 -8.32 11.26 -10.05
CA VAL A 376 -8.26 12.51 -9.27
C VAL A 376 -8.51 13.72 -10.17
N GLU A 377 -9.13 14.74 -9.59
CA GLU A 377 -9.40 16.04 -10.22
C GLU A 377 -9.30 17.15 -9.17
N GLU A 378 -9.14 18.39 -9.60
CA GLU A 378 -9.26 19.54 -8.70
C GLU A 378 -10.73 19.75 -8.29
N SER A 379 -10.96 20.31 -7.10
CA SER A 379 -12.34 20.63 -6.69
C SER A 379 -12.86 21.84 -7.47
N LYS A 380 -14.09 21.76 -7.97
CA LYS A 380 -14.79 22.80 -8.73
C LYS A 380 -14.65 24.20 -8.10
N GLY A 381 -14.23 25.18 -8.89
CA GLY A 381 -13.89 26.54 -8.46
C GLY A 381 -12.48 26.70 -7.87
N CYS A 382 -11.70 25.62 -7.79
CA CYS A 382 -10.31 25.61 -7.31
C CYS A 382 -9.32 25.21 -8.42
N GLU A 383 -9.69 25.40 -9.68
CA GLU A 383 -8.87 25.04 -10.84
C GLU A 383 -7.54 25.81 -10.86
N GLY A 384 -6.42 25.13 -11.11
CA GLY A 384 -5.07 25.68 -11.05
C GLY A 384 -4.47 25.75 -9.64
N SER A 385 -5.13 25.21 -8.61
CA SER A 385 -4.60 25.09 -7.25
C SER A 385 -3.44 24.10 -7.11
N GLY A 386 -3.38 23.10 -7.99
CA GLY A 386 -2.48 21.96 -7.88
C GLY A 386 -2.86 20.99 -6.76
N VAL A 387 -4.11 20.96 -6.29
CA VAL A 387 -4.63 20.05 -5.27
C VAL A 387 -5.76 19.19 -5.83
N TYR A 388 -5.43 17.93 -6.08
CA TYR A 388 -6.31 16.94 -6.67
C TYR A 388 -6.87 16.01 -5.59
N MET A 389 -8.14 15.61 -5.73
CA MET A 389 -8.85 14.74 -4.81
C MET A 389 -9.45 13.55 -5.57
N PHE A 390 -9.54 12.40 -4.91
CA PHE A 390 -10.16 11.22 -5.51
C PHE A 390 -11.64 11.43 -5.85
N ARG A 391 -12.04 10.81 -6.96
CA ARG A 391 -13.39 10.71 -7.49
C ARG A 391 -13.62 9.32 -8.08
N ASN A 392 -14.89 9.01 -8.31
CA ASN A 392 -15.38 8.01 -9.25
C ASN A 392 -16.39 8.69 -10.18
N LEU A 393 -16.86 7.98 -11.20
CA LEU A 393 -17.73 8.57 -12.22
C LEU A 393 -19.01 9.21 -11.64
N HIS A 394 -19.57 8.63 -10.57
CA HIS A 394 -20.81 9.09 -9.92
C HIS A 394 -20.65 10.22 -8.88
N SER A 395 -19.43 10.53 -8.42
CA SER A 395 -19.21 11.44 -7.29
C SER A 395 -18.74 12.82 -7.73
N THR A 396 -19.64 13.78 -7.72
CA THR A 396 -19.30 15.22 -7.67
C THR A 396 -19.56 15.78 -6.26
N PRO A 397 -18.90 16.88 -5.85
CA PRO A 397 -18.84 17.24 -4.42
C PRO A 397 -20.15 17.64 -3.76
N ASP A 398 -21.20 17.95 -4.54
CA ASP A 398 -22.48 18.52 -4.06
C ASP A 398 -23.54 17.44 -3.67
N GLY A 399 -23.18 16.15 -3.73
CA GLY A 399 -23.95 15.07 -3.06
C GLY A 399 -25.37 14.81 -3.57
N LYS A 400 -25.70 15.18 -4.81
CA LYS A 400 -27.00 14.91 -5.44
C LYS A 400 -26.84 14.32 -6.85
N VAL A 401 -27.85 13.53 -7.23
CA VAL A 401 -27.89 12.66 -8.42
C VAL A 401 -27.72 13.45 -9.74
N ASN A 402 -27.08 12.77 -10.71
CA ASN A 402 -26.73 13.17 -12.08
C ASN A 402 -25.61 14.22 -12.23
N PRO A 403 -24.46 13.86 -12.84
CA PRO A 403 -23.56 14.87 -13.41
C PRO A 403 -24.27 15.59 -14.57
N LYS A 404 -23.93 16.86 -14.79
CA LYS A 404 -24.36 17.55 -16.02
C LYS A 404 -23.51 17.06 -17.19
N VAL A 405 -24.18 16.42 -18.16
CA VAL A 405 -23.69 16.26 -19.54
C VAL A 405 -23.19 17.62 -20.07
N SER A 406 -22.14 17.59 -20.89
CA SER A 406 -21.65 18.74 -21.64
C SER A 406 -22.79 19.45 -22.38
N LYS A 407 -23.16 20.64 -21.91
CA LYS A 407 -24.20 21.49 -22.52
C LYS A 407 -23.78 22.96 -22.50
N ASP A 408 -22.81 23.25 -23.36
CA ASP A 408 -22.91 24.43 -24.20
C ASP A 408 -23.30 23.97 -25.62
N ILE A 409 -23.95 24.87 -26.38
CA ILE A 409 -24.54 24.66 -27.73
C ILE A 409 -25.96 24.01 -27.73
N VAL A 410 -26.92 24.75 -28.33
CA VAL A 410 -28.37 24.49 -28.56
C VAL A 410 -29.37 24.68 -27.40
N SER A 411 -29.95 25.89 -27.41
CA SER A 411 -31.27 26.40 -26.96
C SER A 411 -32.41 25.51 -26.41
N GLU A 412 -33.08 26.06 -25.37
CA GLU A 412 -34.52 26.11 -25.06
C GLU A 412 -35.50 24.95 -25.39
N LYS A 413 -36.19 24.40 -24.37
CA LYS A 413 -37.63 24.64 -24.02
C LYS A 413 -38.21 23.57 -23.06
N SER A 414 -39.13 23.99 -22.16
CA SER A 414 -40.28 23.25 -21.54
C SER A 414 -40.06 21.90 -20.79
N ASP A 415 -40.80 21.51 -19.74
CA ASP A 415 -41.71 22.22 -18.79
C ASP A 415 -42.06 21.30 -17.57
N ASN A 416 -42.49 21.89 -16.43
CA ASN A 416 -43.34 21.39 -15.31
C ASN A 416 -43.19 19.97 -14.62
N ARG A 417 -43.09 20.00 -13.25
CA ARG A 417 -43.71 19.07 -12.22
C ARG A 417 -43.22 17.60 -12.10
N ASP A 418 -43.55 16.72 -11.13
CA ASP A 418 -43.88 16.69 -9.66
C ASP A 418 -43.83 15.15 -9.24
N GLU A 419 -43.90 14.60 -8.01
CA GLU A 419 -44.04 15.05 -6.60
C GLU A 419 -43.30 14.07 -5.63
N MET A 420 -42.41 14.57 -4.76
CA MET A 420 -42.16 14.27 -3.32
C MET A 420 -42.16 12.83 -2.67
N LYS A 421 -41.58 12.78 -1.44
CA LYS A 421 -41.71 11.75 -0.36
C LYS A 421 -40.93 10.43 -0.53
N SER A 422 -40.42 9.70 0.47
CA SER A 422 -39.89 9.90 1.85
C SER A 422 -40.12 8.60 2.65
N VAL A 423 -39.13 8.15 3.46
CA VAL A 423 -39.24 7.55 4.83
C VAL A 423 -38.08 6.56 5.09
N LEU A 424 -37.60 6.24 6.31
CA LEU A 424 -37.21 7.00 7.53
C LEU A 424 -36.73 5.96 8.58
N SER A 425 -35.57 6.18 9.25
CA SER A 425 -35.09 5.41 10.42
C SER A 425 -34.70 3.93 10.16
N SER A 426 -33.79 3.30 10.92
CA SER A 426 -33.60 3.32 12.37
C SER A 426 -32.13 3.19 12.82
N SER A 427 -31.88 3.51 14.09
CA SER A 427 -30.56 3.52 14.73
C SER A 427 -30.50 2.56 15.92
N ILE A 428 -29.39 1.84 16.09
CA ILE A 428 -29.12 0.97 17.24
C ILE A 428 -27.76 1.32 17.83
N ASN A 429 -27.72 1.41 19.16
CA ASN A 429 -26.60 1.95 19.94
C ASN A 429 -25.48 0.91 20.13
N ILE A 430 -24.21 1.33 20.07
CA ILE A 430 -23.04 0.43 20.22
C ILE A 430 -22.02 1.06 21.18
N ASP A 431 -22.13 0.77 22.48
CA ASP A 431 -21.12 1.18 23.49
C ASP A 431 -20.79 0.08 24.52
N ALA A 432 -20.54 -1.13 24.01
CA ALA A 432 -20.16 -2.29 24.85
C ALA A 432 -18.76 -2.85 24.57
N ARG A 433 -18.20 -2.63 23.36
CA ARG A 433 -16.97 -3.33 22.91
C ARG A 433 -15.64 -2.68 23.34
N ARG A 434 -15.65 -1.47 23.91
CA ARG A 434 -14.41 -0.69 24.14
C ARG A 434 -13.68 -0.97 25.47
N ARG A 435 -14.21 -1.84 26.35
CA ARG A 435 -13.64 -2.09 27.70
C ARG A 435 -12.69 -3.28 27.83
N LEU A 436 -12.40 -4.02 26.75
CA LEU A 436 -11.61 -5.27 26.80
C LEU A 436 -10.21 -5.21 26.19
N SER A 437 -9.81 -4.11 25.54
CA SER A 437 -8.46 -3.98 24.95
C SER A 437 -7.45 -3.18 25.79
N GLN A 438 -7.89 -2.41 26.79
CA GLN A 438 -6.99 -1.60 27.62
C GLN A 438 -6.37 -2.35 28.81
N SER A 439 -6.87 -3.54 29.16
CA SER A 439 -6.36 -4.37 30.26
C SER A 439 -5.04 -5.11 29.93
N ALA A 440 -4.61 -5.13 28.67
CA ALA A 440 -3.43 -5.88 28.21
C ALA A 440 -2.10 -5.11 28.34
N GLN A 441 -2.12 -3.79 28.60
CA GLN A 441 -0.90 -2.96 28.66
C GLN A 441 -0.43 -2.61 30.09
N LEU A 442 -0.97 -3.28 31.12
CA LEU A 442 -0.66 -2.99 32.53
C LEU A 442 -0.36 -4.24 33.36
N ARG A 443 0.83 -4.83 33.15
CA ARG A 443 1.68 -5.56 34.15
C ARG A 443 2.90 -6.21 33.48
N ALA A 444 4.07 -5.59 33.60
CA ALA A 444 5.36 -6.22 33.27
C ALA A 444 6.57 -5.68 34.08
N ASN A 445 6.34 -5.00 35.22
CA ASN A 445 7.41 -4.68 36.17
C ASN A 445 7.57 -5.83 37.17
N LEU A 446 8.55 -6.70 36.93
CA LEU A 446 9.02 -7.72 37.88
C LEU A 446 10.56 -7.68 37.94
N PRO A 447 11.17 -7.20 39.03
CA PRO A 447 12.62 -7.18 39.18
C PRO A 447 13.11 -8.51 39.79
N ILE A 448 13.64 -9.40 38.95
CA ILE A 448 14.32 -10.64 39.37
C ILE A 448 15.57 -10.79 38.48
N LEU A 449 16.64 -11.39 39.02
CA LEU A 449 18.00 -11.47 38.46
C LEU A 449 18.86 -10.20 38.64
N ALA A 450 19.02 -9.81 39.90
CA ALA A 450 20.34 -9.47 40.43
C ALA A 450 20.76 -10.59 41.43
N GLU A 451 22.06 -10.69 41.73
CA GLU A 451 22.66 -11.66 42.68
C GLU A 451 22.62 -13.15 42.26
N ALA A 452 23.50 -13.52 41.33
CA ALA A 452 24.26 -14.79 41.30
C ALA A 452 25.47 -14.66 40.35
#